data_AF-A0A481SHC1-F1
#
_entry.id   AF-A0A481SHC1-F1
#
_cell.length_a   1.000
_cell.length_b   1.000
_cell.length_c   1.000
_cell.angle_alpha   90.00
_cell.angle_beta   90.00
_cell.angle_gamma   90.00
#
_symmetry.space_group_name_H-M   'P 1'
#
loop_
_entity.id
_entity.type
_entity.pdbx_description
1 polymer ?
#
loop_
_entity_poly.entity_id
_entity_poly.type
_entity_poly.pdbx_seq_one_letter_code
_entity_poly.pdbx_strand_id
1 'polypeptide(L)'
;MSYRRVDSSDPRRPELVRPLVLPKAWKSDDLDIYASFLGSVSMMSGAAMLTRAPYIAYAGLVFACAHIAHDKPFKSSKTRDASTGGPWMSLALLMLTAIDMLLFFPVYVGAIATEIKHAITTPYGSWSSVHSGFSQVLSFPAAAIEMQSSFRRNLILSRLVCPLSAYIFFAMFGLGLEARQGYKNAFGRLLVFFKLRKESKPAVPEPIVADIEVVTFQSHDPYAVAETSPYSEKSGADTPKYEDSWK
;
A
#
# COMPACT_ATOMS: atom_id res chain seq x y z
N MET A 1 -0.41 38.66 -0.52
CA MET A 1 -1.57 38.26 0.32
C MET A 1 -1.08 38.12 1.75
N SER A 2 -1.55 38.98 2.65
CA SER A 2 -1.20 38.91 4.08
C SER A 2 -2.04 37.82 4.75
N TYR A 3 -1.41 36.72 5.17
CA TYR A 3 -2.08 35.72 6.00
C TYR A 3 -2.41 36.34 7.37
N ARG A 4 -3.68 36.67 7.59
CA ARG A 4 -4.18 37.13 8.90
C ARG A 4 -4.07 35.94 9.87
N ARG A 5 -3.16 36.03 10.84
CA ARG A 5 -3.06 35.04 11.93
C ARG A 5 -4.37 35.05 12.70
N VAL A 6 -5.04 33.90 12.75
CA VAL A 6 -6.26 33.71 13.52
C VAL A 6 -5.85 33.59 14.99
N ASP A 7 -6.41 34.45 15.83
CA ASP A 7 -6.22 34.40 17.28
C ASP A 7 -6.96 33.16 17.81
N SER A 8 -6.19 32.18 18.30
CA SER A 8 -6.68 30.87 18.75
C SER A 8 -7.14 30.87 20.21
N SER A 9 -7.12 32.02 20.89
CA SER A 9 -7.42 32.12 22.32
C SER A 9 -8.91 31.97 22.66
N ASP A 10 -9.81 32.18 21.70
CA ASP A 10 -11.27 32.11 21.92
C ASP A 10 -11.94 31.07 21.00
N PRO A 11 -12.23 29.85 21.48
CA PRO A 11 -12.87 28.79 20.69
C PRO A 11 -14.37 29.03 20.44
N ARG A 12 -14.97 30.10 20.98
CA ARG A 12 -16.42 30.35 20.92
C ARG A 12 -16.86 31.28 19.79
N ARG A 13 -15.96 31.65 18.88
CA ARG A 13 -16.26 32.51 17.71
C ARG A 13 -16.26 31.70 16.41
N PRO A 14 -17.24 30.80 16.21
CA PRO A 14 -17.32 29.97 15.01
C PRO A 14 -17.44 30.81 13.73
N GLU A 15 -17.94 32.05 13.82
CA GLU A 15 -18.05 32.99 12.70
C GLU A 15 -16.70 33.43 12.11
N LEU A 16 -15.61 33.31 12.86
CA LEU A 16 -14.26 33.62 12.40
C LEU A 16 -13.55 32.41 11.78
N VAL A 17 -14.11 31.22 11.94
CA VAL A 17 -13.55 29.97 11.41
C VAL A 17 -14.17 29.73 10.03
N ARG A 18 -13.42 30.04 8.97
CA ARG A 18 -13.84 29.66 7.63
C ARG A 18 -13.71 28.14 7.50
N PRO A 19 -14.78 27.39 7.14
CA PRO A 19 -14.68 25.96 6.95
C PRO A 19 -13.62 25.66 5.89
N LEU A 20 -12.80 24.63 6.13
CA LEU A 20 -11.78 24.20 5.18
C LEU A 20 -12.48 23.71 3.90
N VAL A 21 -12.51 24.55 2.86
CA VAL A 21 -13.07 24.15 1.56
C VAL A 21 -11.97 23.50 0.74
N LEU A 22 -11.97 22.17 0.70
CA LEU A 22 -11.06 21.41 -0.16
C LEU A 22 -11.35 21.68 -1.65
N PRO A 23 -10.32 21.66 -2.52
CA PRO A 23 -10.52 21.74 -3.96
C PRO A 23 -11.51 20.69 -4.46
N LYS A 24 -12.41 21.05 -5.40
CA LYS A 24 -13.40 20.11 -5.96
C LYS A 24 -12.75 18.84 -6.53
N ALA A 25 -11.54 18.96 -7.09
CA ALA A 25 -10.75 17.85 -7.62
C ALA A 25 -10.30 16.81 -6.58
N TRP A 26 -10.45 17.10 -5.29
CA TRP A 26 -10.13 16.20 -4.17
C TRP A 26 -11.38 15.54 -3.58
N LYS A 27 -12.58 15.98 -3.97
CA LYS A 27 -13.87 15.41 -3.54
C LYS A 27 -14.47 14.42 -4.54
N SER A 28 -13.82 14.20 -5.69
CA SER A 28 -14.31 13.23 -6.68
C SER A 28 -14.14 11.80 -6.15
N ASP A 29 -15.25 11.08 -6.01
CA ASP A 29 -15.30 9.65 -5.67
C ASP A 29 -15.06 8.74 -6.89
N ASP A 30 -14.64 9.32 -8.01
CA ASP A 30 -14.34 8.57 -9.22
C ASP A 30 -13.10 7.69 -9.04
N LEU A 31 -13.14 6.51 -9.68
CA LEU A 31 -12.02 5.58 -9.68
C LEU A 31 -10.82 6.25 -10.38
N ASP A 32 -9.75 6.47 -9.64
CA ASP A 32 -8.51 7.06 -10.16
C ASP A 32 -7.72 5.99 -10.93
N ILE A 33 -8.08 5.79 -12.20
CA ILE A 33 -7.46 4.81 -13.11
C ILE A 33 -5.95 5.04 -13.21
N TYR A 34 -5.53 6.30 -13.22
CA TYR A 34 -4.13 6.67 -13.33
C TYR A 34 -3.34 6.27 -12.07
N ALA A 35 -3.86 6.57 -10.87
CA ALA A 35 -3.25 6.12 -9.63
C ALA A 35 -3.19 4.58 -9.55
N SER A 36 -4.26 3.88 -9.91
CA SER A 36 -4.28 2.40 -9.92
C SER A 36 -3.25 1.81 -10.88
N PHE A 37 -3.05 2.41 -12.05
CA PHE A 37 -2.01 2.02 -12.99
C PHE A 37 -0.61 2.24 -12.39
N LEU A 38 -0.34 3.42 -11.85
CA LEU A 38 0.94 3.75 -11.22
C LEU A 38 1.26 2.82 -10.04
N GLY A 39 0.26 2.52 -9.20
CA GLY A 39 0.39 1.57 -8.10
C GLY A 39 0.68 0.15 -8.58
N SER A 40 -0.01 -0.32 -9.63
CA SER A 40 0.22 -1.66 -10.20
C SER A 40 1.61 -1.80 -10.82
N VAL A 41 2.07 -0.80 -11.57
CA VAL A 41 3.42 -0.79 -12.17
C VAL A 41 4.50 -0.70 -11.09
N SER A 42 4.29 0.12 -10.06
CA SER A 42 5.17 0.21 -8.89
C SER A 42 5.28 -1.15 -8.18
N MET A 43 4.15 -1.84 -7.95
CA MET A 43 4.15 -3.18 -7.36
C MET A 43 4.84 -4.24 -8.23
N MET A 44 4.58 -4.24 -9.55
CA MET A 44 5.23 -5.16 -10.49
C MET A 44 6.74 -4.94 -10.55
N SER A 45 7.18 -3.68 -10.46
CA SER A 45 8.59 -3.31 -10.36
C SER A 45 9.23 -3.78 -9.06
N GLY A 46 8.51 -3.71 -7.94
CA GLY A 46 8.94 -4.32 -6.68
C GLY A 46 9.16 -5.84 -6.81
N ALA A 47 8.27 -6.53 -7.51
CA ALA A 47 8.44 -7.95 -7.81
C ALA A 47 9.62 -8.22 -8.76
N ALA A 48 9.91 -7.30 -9.68
CA ALA A 48 11.05 -7.41 -10.60
C ALA A 48 12.41 -7.42 -9.87
N MET A 49 12.53 -6.86 -8.66
CA MET A 49 13.75 -6.98 -7.83
C MET A 49 14.09 -8.43 -7.48
N LEU A 50 13.11 -9.33 -7.47
CA LEU A 50 13.33 -10.76 -7.19
C LEU A 50 13.78 -11.55 -8.43
N THR A 51 13.75 -10.92 -9.59
CA THR A 51 14.10 -11.58 -10.85
C THR A 51 15.58 -11.42 -11.16
N ARG A 52 16.08 -12.16 -12.16
CA ARG A 52 17.43 -11.98 -12.70
C ARG A 52 17.64 -10.62 -13.38
N ALA A 53 16.61 -9.78 -13.47
CA ALA A 53 16.62 -8.48 -14.11
C ALA A 53 16.23 -7.35 -13.14
N PRO A 54 17.02 -7.12 -12.06
CA PRO A 54 16.70 -6.09 -11.06
C PRO A 54 16.73 -4.67 -11.65
N TYR A 55 17.35 -4.47 -12.81
CA TYR A 55 17.34 -3.19 -13.52
C TYR A 55 15.94 -2.73 -13.96
N ILE A 56 15.01 -3.66 -14.17
CA ILE A 56 13.60 -3.34 -14.44
C ILE A 56 12.98 -2.65 -13.23
N ALA A 57 13.46 -2.97 -12.02
CA ALA A 57 12.97 -2.37 -10.79
C ALA A 57 13.27 -0.86 -10.69
N TYR A 58 14.32 -0.39 -11.38
CA TYR A 58 14.69 1.03 -11.40
C TYR A 58 13.70 1.86 -12.21
N ALA A 59 13.07 1.28 -13.23
CA ALA A 59 12.01 1.96 -13.97
C ALA A 59 10.78 2.21 -13.08
N GLY A 60 10.41 1.26 -12.21
CA GLY A 60 9.29 1.47 -11.28
C GLY A 60 9.59 2.36 -10.08
N LEU A 61 10.85 2.71 -9.80
CA LEU A 61 11.15 3.82 -8.89
C LEU A 61 10.51 5.12 -9.40
N VAL A 62 10.61 5.39 -10.70
CA VAL A 62 10.02 6.58 -11.33
C VAL A 62 8.49 6.55 -11.19
N PHE A 63 7.88 5.38 -11.40
CA PHE A 63 6.44 5.20 -11.25
C PHE A 63 5.99 5.29 -9.79
N ALA A 64 6.79 4.83 -8.82
CA ALA A 64 6.53 5.00 -7.39
C ALA A 64 6.58 6.47 -6.97
N CYS A 65 7.60 7.23 -7.42
CA CYS A 65 7.68 8.67 -7.23
C CYS A 65 6.47 9.39 -7.82
N ALA A 66 6.10 9.06 -9.06
CA ALA A 66 4.93 9.62 -9.72
C ALA A 66 3.63 9.28 -8.96
N HIS A 67 3.52 8.08 -8.41
CA HIS A 67 2.35 7.66 -7.64
C HIS A 67 2.21 8.47 -6.34
N ILE A 68 3.30 8.66 -5.61
CA ILE A 68 3.32 9.47 -4.38
C ILE A 68 3.02 10.93 -4.70
N ALA A 69 3.62 11.48 -5.77
CA ALA A 69 3.38 12.86 -6.18
C ALA A 69 1.93 13.10 -6.64
N HIS A 70 1.28 12.08 -7.19
CA HIS A 70 -0.13 12.13 -7.59
C HIS A 70 -1.10 11.82 -6.43
N ASP A 71 -0.62 11.39 -5.27
CA ASP A 71 -1.50 10.97 -4.19
C ASP A 71 -2.27 12.15 -3.59
N LYS A 72 -3.59 12.00 -3.52
CA LYS A 72 -4.49 13.01 -2.98
C LYS A 72 -4.74 12.71 -1.50
N PRO A 73 -4.49 13.65 -0.58
CA PRO A 73 -4.49 13.38 0.86
C PRO A 73 -5.87 13.04 1.45
N PHE A 74 -6.97 13.31 0.74
CA PHE A 74 -8.34 13.16 1.25
C PHE A 74 -9.23 12.27 0.35
N LYS A 75 -8.71 11.13 -0.10
CA LYS A 75 -9.50 10.13 -0.84
C LYS A 75 -10.56 9.50 0.08
N SER A 76 -11.76 9.29 -0.45
CA SER A 76 -12.83 8.52 0.21
C SER A 76 -12.37 7.08 0.47
N SER A 77 -12.92 6.45 1.51
CA SER A 77 -12.61 5.04 1.84
C SER A 77 -12.82 4.14 0.63
N LYS A 78 -13.89 4.37 -0.13
CA LYS A 78 -14.26 3.58 -1.31
C LYS A 78 -13.22 3.65 -2.43
N THR A 79 -12.60 4.81 -2.65
CA THR A 79 -11.53 4.99 -3.65
C THR A 79 -10.18 4.49 -3.15
N ARG A 80 -9.93 4.56 -1.83
CA ARG A 80 -8.76 3.93 -1.19
C ARG A 80 -8.76 2.41 -1.33
N ASP A 81 -9.91 1.77 -1.11
CA ASP A 81 -10.03 0.31 -1.13
C ASP A 81 -9.98 -0.27 -2.56
N ALA A 82 -10.30 0.53 -3.57
CA ALA A 82 -10.23 0.14 -4.99
C ALA A 82 -8.84 0.37 -5.62
N SER A 83 -8.01 1.24 -5.03
CA SER A 83 -6.67 1.58 -5.51
C SER A 83 -5.65 0.50 -5.11
N THR A 84 -5.09 -0.21 -6.09
CA THR A 84 -4.05 -1.22 -5.82
C THR A 84 -2.71 -0.57 -5.48
N GLY A 85 -2.10 -0.94 -4.35
CA GLY A 85 -0.74 -0.51 -3.97
C GLY A 85 -0.67 0.93 -3.48
N GLY A 86 -1.28 1.21 -2.32
CA GLY A 86 -1.40 2.56 -1.76
C GLY A 86 -0.07 3.33 -1.61
N PRO A 87 -0.15 4.64 -1.29
CA PRO A 87 1.00 5.54 -1.21
C PRO A 87 2.10 5.03 -0.26
N TRP A 88 1.71 4.41 0.85
CA TRP A 88 2.63 3.78 1.81
C TRP A 88 3.40 2.60 1.22
N MET A 89 2.75 1.76 0.41
CA MET A 89 3.42 0.66 -0.29
C MET A 89 4.40 1.22 -1.32
N SER A 90 4.01 2.25 -2.08
CA SER A 90 4.90 2.91 -3.04
C SER A 90 6.14 3.51 -2.36
N LEU A 91 5.97 4.11 -1.17
CA LEU A 91 7.07 4.63 -0.36
C LEU A 91 7.97 3.50 0.17
N ALA A 92 7.39 2.38 0.60
CA ALA A 92 8.14 1.22 1.05
C ALA A 92 9.00 0.61 -0.09
N LEU A 93 8.47 0.56 -1.31
CA LEU A 93 9.19 0.10 -2.50
C LEU A 93 10.31 1.06 -2.92
N LEU A 94 10.06 2.36 -2.82
CA LEU A 94 11.08 3.39 -3.06
C LEU A 94 12.24 3.28 -2.07
N MET A 95 11.94 3.08 -0.79
CA MET A 95 12.98 2.90 0.22
C MET A 95 13.77 1.61 0.01
N LEU A 96 13.09 0.52 -0.34
CA LEU A 96 13.74 -0.76 -0.61
C LEU A 96 14.70 -0.67 -1.81
N THR A 97 14.25 -0.08 -2.92
CA THR A 97 15.08 0.13 -4.11
C THR A 97 16.25 1.09 -3.86
N ALA A 98 16.05 2.13 -3.05
CA ALA A 98 17.12 3.05 -2.66
C ALA A 98 18.19 2.36 -1.78
N ILE A 99 17.77 1.52 -0.83
CA ILE A 99 18.68 0.74 0.02
C ILE A 99 19.46 -0.28 -0.83
N ASP A 100 18.78 -0.97 -1.74
CA ASP A 100 19.42 -1.92 -2.66
C ASP A 100 20.48 -1.23 -3.53
N MET A 101 20.15 -0.08 -4.11
CA MET A 101 21.10 0.77 -4.82
C MET A 101 22.30 1.13 -3.95
N LEU A 102 22.07 1.61 -2.73
CA LEU A 102 23.17 2.03 -1.86
C LEU A 102 24.10 0.88 -1.48
N LEU A 103 23.56 -0.32 -1.25
CA LEU A 103 24.31 -1.48 -0.77
C LEU A 103 24.94 -2.30 -1.89
N PHE A 104 24.19 -2.62 -2.94
CA PHE A 104 24.61 -3.55 -3.98
C PHE A 104 25.27 -2.86 -5.17
N PHE A 105 24.91 -1.60 -5.49
CA PHE A 105 25.55 -0.90 -6.60
C PHE A 105 27.09 -0.80 -6.45
N PRO A 106 27.66 -0.43 -5.29
CA PRO A 106 29.11 -0.39 -5.13
C PRO A 106 29.75 -1.78 -5.24
N VAL A 107 29.06 -2.81 -4.76
CA VAL A 107 29.51 -4.21 -4.86
C VAL A 107 29.56 -4.67 -6.32
N TYR A 108 28.52 -4.37 -7.11
CA TYR A 108 28.48 -4.69 -8.53
C TYR A 108 29.56 -3.95 -9.32
N VAL A 109 29.71 -2.65 -9.09
CA VAL A 109 30.75 -1.84 -9.74
C VAL A 109 32.14 -2.35 -9.38
N GLY A 110 32.37 -2.68 -8.10
CA GLY A 110 33.63 -3.26 -7.63
C GLY A 110 33.94 -4.60 -8.30
N ALA A 111 32.97 -5.51 -8.36
CA ALA A 111 33.12 -6.81 -9.01
C ALA A 111 33.45 -6.67 -10.51
N ILE A 112 32.70 -5.83 -11.23
CA ILE A 112 32.97 -5.56 -12.64
C ILE A 112 34.35 -4.91 -12.83
N ALA A 113 34.73 -3.97 -11.97
CA ALA A 113 36.05 -3.35 -12.04
C ALA A 113 37.19 -4.38 -11.84
N THR A 114 37.02 -5.35 -10.94
CA THR A 114 38.00 -6.43 -10.77
C THR A 114 38.07 -7.36 -11.97
N GLU A 115 36.93 -7.72 -12.56
CA GLU A 115 36.88 -8.55 -13.77
C GLU A 115 37.49 -7.84 -14.97
N ILE A 116 37.18 -6.56 -15.16
CA ILE A 116 37.78 -5.72 -16.22
C ILE A 116 39.29 -5.64 -16.02
N LYS A 117 39.77 -5.38 -14.80
CA LYS A 117 41.21 -5.33 -14.51
C LYS A 117 41.88 -6.66 -14.88
N HIS A 118 41.26 -7.79 -14.55
CA HIS A 118 41.77 -9.11 -14.88
C HIS A 118 41.76 -9.38 -16.40
N ALA A 119 40.68 -9.00 -17.08
CA ALA A 119 40.53 -9.14 -18.53
C ALA A 119 41.55 -8.29 -19.30
N ILE A 120 41.83 -7.07 -18.86
CA ILE A 120 42.85 -6.20 -19.48
C ILE A 120 44.25 -6.79 -19.33
N THR A 121 44.54 -7.49 -18.22
CA THR A 121 45.84 -8.14 -18.01
C THR A 121 46.01 -9.45 -18.78
N THR A 122 44.92 -10.04 -19.27
CA THR A 122 44.94 -11.32 -19.98
C THR A 122 44.81 -11.06 -21.48
N PRO A 123 45.92 -11.06 -22.24
CA PRO A 123 45.87 -10.73 -23.66
C PRO A 123 45.02 -11.75 -24.42
N TYR A 124 44.21 -11.26 -25.35
CA TYR A 124 43.48 -12.12 -26.28
C TYR A 124 44.47 -12.90 -27.14
N GLY A 125 44.50 -14.23 -26.99
CA GLY A 125 45.35 -15.11 -27.79
C GLY A 125 44.74 -15.45 -29.14
N SER A 126 43.68 -16.27 -29.14
CA SER A 126 42.97 -16.72 -30.35
C SER A 126 41.57 -17.22 -30.03
N TRP A 127 40.71 -17.34 -31.05
CA TRP A 127 39.35 -17.87 -30.89
C TRP A 127 39.33 -19.28 -30.29
N SER A 128 40.24 -20.13 -30.74
CA SER A 128 40.39 -21.51 -30.24
C SER A 128 40.79 -21.53 -28.76
N SER A 129 41.61 -20.59 -28.29
CA SER A 129 42.02 -20.50 -26.89
C SER A 129 40.86 -20.15 -25.96
N VAL A 130 40.01 -19.19 -26.35
CA VAL A 130 38.86 -18.75 -25.54
C VAL A 130 37.79 -19.85 -25.42
N HIS A 131 37.68 -20.71 -26.44
CA HIS A 131 36.72 -21.82 -26.45
C HIS A 131 37.33 -23.16 -26.04
N SER A 132 38.58 -23.15 -25.59
CA SER A 132 39.21 -24.35 -25.05
C SER A 132 38.50 -24.78 -23.76
N GLY A 133 38.26 -26.09 -23.60
CA GLY A 133 37.59 -26.62 -22.41
C GLY A 133 36.09 -26.37 -22.30
N PHE A 134 35.40 -25.87 -23.34
CA PHE A 134 33.95 -25.64 -23.30
C PHE A 134 33.12 -26.90 -23.03
N SER A 135 33.61 -28.09 -23.43
CA SER A 135 32.98 -29.38 -23.15
C SER A 135 33.35 -29.98 -21.79
N GLN A 136 34.22 -29.31 -21.01
CA GLN A 136 34.68 -29.82 -19.72
C GLN A 136 33.86 -29.22 -18.58
N VAL A 137 33.26 -30.09 -17.78
CA VAL A 137 32.65 -29.70 -16.51
C VAL A 137 33.73 -29.68 -15.43
N LEU A 138 34.21 -28.48 -15.10
CA LEU A 138 35.16 -28.30 -14.02
C LEU A 138 34.55 -28.78 -12.69
N SER A 139 35.15 -29.83 -12.13
CA SER A 139 34.74 -30.42 -10.86
C SER A 139 35.77 -30.03 -9.81
N PHE A 140 35.36 -29.23 -8.84
CA PHE A 140 36.23 -28.79 -7.74
C PHE A 140 35.94 -29.61 -6.49
N PRO A 141 36.95 -30.24 -5.86
CA PRO A 141 36.76 -30.93 -4.60
C PRO A 141 36.40 -29.92 -3.50
N ALA A 142 35.48 -30.31 -2.60
CA ALA A 142 34.98 -29.42 -1.55
C ALA A 142 36.09 -28.82 -0.69
N ALA A 143 37.16 -29.59 -0.40
CA ALA A 143 38.32 -29.12 0.35
C ALA A 143 39.04 -27.94 -0.33
N ALA A 144 39.14 -27.92 -1.67
CA ALA A 144 39.77 -26.83 -2.40
C ALA A 144 38.91 -25.55 -2.36
N ILE A 145 37.58 -25.71 -2.40
CA ILE A 145 36.62 -24.61 -2.21
C ILE A 145 36.73 -24.03 -0.79
N GLU A 146 36.92 -24.90 0.21
CA GLU A 146 37.04 -24.50 1.61
C GLU A 146 38.36 -23.78 1.93
N MET A 147 39.46 -24.10 1.23
CA MET A 147 40.73 -23.39 1.36
C MET A 147 40.64 -21.92 0.95
N GLN A 148 39.83 -21.58 -0.06
CA GLN A 148 39.64 -20.20 -0.51
C GLN A 148 38.47 -19.52 0.20
N SER A 149 38.80 -18.80 1.27
CA SER A 149 37.83 -18.07 2.09
C SER A 149 36.96 -17.08 1.29
N SER A 150 37.50 -16.41 0.27
CA SER A 150 36.74 -15.49 -0.59
C SER A 150 35.72 -16.22 -1.46
N PHE A 151 36.14 -17.30 -2.12
CA PHE A 151 35.28 -18.10 -2.99
C PHE A 151 34.14 -18.76 -2.19
N ARG A 152 34.45 -19.36 -1.04
CA ARG A 152 33.46 -19.95 -0.13
C ARG A 152 32.42 -18.92 0.32
N ARG A 153 32.82 -17.71 0.71
CA ARG A 153 31.90 -16.64 1.11
C ARG A 153 30.96 -16.25 -0.03
N ASN A 154 31.49 -16.03 -1.24
CA ASN A 154 30.67 -15.67 -2.40
C ASN A 154 29.68 -16.78 -2.78
N LEU A 155 30.09 -18.04 -2.65
CA LEU A 155 29.23 -19.19 -2.94
C LEU A 155 28.10 -19.31 -1.92
N ILE A 156 28.38 -19.09 -0.63
CA ILE A 156 27.35 -19.06 0.42
C ILE A 156 26.41 -17.87 0.20
N LEU A 157 26.95 -16.67 -0.01
CA LEU A 157 26.16 -15.45 -0.24
C LEU A 157 25.21 -15.61 -1.43
N SER A 158 25.71 -16.06 -2.58
CA SER A 158 24.90 -16.28 -3.78
C SER A 158 23.77 -17.30 -3.56
N ARG A 159 24.00 -18.31 -2.71
CA ARG A 159 22.98 -19.31 -2.36
C ARG A 159 21.93 -18.78 -1.39
N LEU A 160 22.29 -17.82 -0.53
CA LEU A 160 21.41 -17.21 0.46
C LEU A 160 20.59 -16.03 -0.08
N VAL A 161 21.03 -15.40 -1.18
CA VAL A 161 20.31 -14.27 -1.80
C VAL A 161 18.84 -14.61 -2.09
N CYS A 162 18.58 -15.73 -2.77
CA CYS A 162 17.22 -16.11 -3.16
C CYS A 162 16.27 -16.40 -1.97
N PRO A 163 16.65 -17.20 -0.95
CA PRO A 163 15.77 -17.41 0.20
C PRO A 163 15.61 -16.13 1.04
N LEU A 164 16.67 -15.35 1.25
CA LEU A 164 16.57 -14.08 2.00
C LEU A 164 15.64 -13.08 1.29
N SER A 165 15.74 -12.97 -0.04
CA SER A 165 14.85 -12.10 -0.80
C SER A 165 13.39 -12.54 -0.71
N ALA A 166 13.13 -13.86 -0.67
CA ALA A 166 11.78 -14.39 -0.46
C ALA A 166 11.22 -14.01 0.93
N TYR A 167 12.02 -14.10 1.99
CA TYR A 167 11.60 -13.68 3.33
C TYR A 167 11.34 -12.18 3.42
N ILE A 168 12.21 -11.35 2.83
CA ILE A 168 12.03 -9.89 2.80
C ILE A 168 10.75 -9.53 2.04
N PHE A 169 10.51 -10.17 0.89
CA PHE A 169 9.29 -9.95 0.12
C PHE A 169 8.04 -10.37 0.90
N PHE A 170 8.08 -11.53 1.56
CA PHE A 170 6.98 -11.95 2.42
C PHE A 170 6.73 -10.97 3.58
N ALA A 171 7.78 -10.42 4.19
CA ALA A 171 7.63 -9.43 5.24
C ALA A 171 6.97 -8.14 4.72
N MET A 172 7.35 -7.67 3.53
CA MET A 172 6.84 -6.43 2.95
C MET A 172 5.42 -6.57 2.39
N PHE A 173 5.16 -7.64 1.62
CA PHE A 173 3.90 -7.83 0.91
C PHE A 173 2.95 -8.76 1.63
N GLY A 174 3.46 -9.79 2.30
CA GLY A 174 2.65 -10.76 3.05
C GLY A 174 2.12 -10.22 4.37
N LEU A 175 2.85 -9.30 5.03
CA LEU A 175 2.36 -8.67 6.27
C LEU A 175 1.51 -7.41 6.04
N GLY A 176 1.32 -7.02 4.78
CA GLY A 176 0.47 -5.88 4.41
C GLY A 176 -0.95 -6.00 4.97
N LEU A 177 -1.60 -4.87 5.21
CA LEU A 177 -2.97 -4.84 5.74
C LEU A 177 -3.93 -5.56 4.78
N GLU A 178 -3.78 -5.33 3.46
CA GLU A 178 -4.60 -6.00 2.45
C GLU A 178 -4.37 -7.51 2.44
N ALA A 179 -3.11 -7.96 2.54
CA ALA A 179 -2.76 -9.38 2.57
C ALA A 179 -3.34 -10.07 3.82
N ARG A 180 -3.24 -9.45 4.99
CA ARG A 180 -3.83 -9.97 6.25
C ARG A 180 -5.35 -10.08 6.18
N GLN A 181 -6.01 -9.13 5.52
CA GLN A 181 -7.46 -9.19 5.30
C GLN A 181 -7.82 -10.32 4.35
N GLY A 182 -7.03 -10.51 3.30
CA GLY A 182 -7.10 -11.68 2.42
C GLY A 182 -6.93 -13.01 3.16
N TYR A 183 -5.95 -13.11 4.07
CA TYR A 183 -5.72 -14.30 4.88
C TYR A 183 -6.90 -14.61 5.81
N LYS A 184 -7.47 -13.60 6.47
CA LYS A 184 -8.66 -13.77 7.31
C LYS A 184 -9.85 -14.28 6.50
N ASN A 185 -10.06 -13.73 5.32
CA ASN A 185 -11.16 -14.13 4.42
C ASN A 185 -10.95 -15.55 3.89
N ALA A 186 -9.73 -15.88 3.44
CA ALA A 186 -9.37 -17.21 2.96
C ALA A 186 -9.46 -18.26 4.07
N PHE A 187 -8.98 -17.94 5.28
CA PHE A 187 -9.08 -18.81 6.45
C PHE A 187 -10.54 -19.02 6.87
N GLY A 188 -11.37 -17.98 6.82
CA GLY A 188 -12.81 -18.10 7.02
C GLY A 188 -13.46 -19.06 6.03
N ARG A 189 -13.13 -18.96 4.74
CA ARG A 189 -13.61 -19.88 3.69
C ARG A 189 -13.09 -21.31 3.90
N LEU A 190 -11.84 -21.47 4.33
CA LEU A 190 -11.24 -22.77 4.64
C LEU A 190 -11.99 -23.46 5.79
N LEU A 191 -12.30 -22.73 6.86
CA LEU A 191 -13.07 -23.24 7.99
C LEU A 191 -14.51 -23.62 7.60
N VAL A 192 -15.13 -22.86 6.69
CA VAL A 192 -16.44 -23.21 6.12
C VAL A 192 -16.34 -24.46 5.25
N PHE A 193 -15.29 -24.59 4.42
CA PHE A 193 -15.04 -25.77 3.59
C PHE A 193 -14.87 -27.04 4.42
N PHE A 194 -14.10 -26.96 5.51
CA PHE A 194 -13.97 -28.07 6.47
C PHE A 194 -15.20 -28.26 7.37
N LYS A 195 -16.31 -27.53 7.13
CA LYS A 195 -17.55 -27.55 7.92
C LYS A 195 -17.36 -27.25 9.42
N LEU A 196 -16.21 -26.68 9.80
CA LEU A 196 -15.91 -26.26 11.17
C LEU A 196 -16.63 -24.95 11.52
N ARG A 197 -17.16 -24.22 10.52
CA ARG A 197 -17.89 -22.97 10.70
C ARG A 197 -19.14 -22.94 9.81
N LYS A 198 -20.27 -22.50 10.38
CA LYS A 198 -21.51 -22.24 9.63
C LYS A 198 -21.38 -20.91 8.88
N GLU A 199 -21.86 -20.85 7.64
CA GLU A 199 -21.86 -19.59 6.88
C GLU A 199 -22.62 -18.51 7.64
N SER A 200 -21.99 -17.34 7.76
CA SER A 200 -22.66 -16.12 8.19
C SER A 200 -23.69 -15.77 7.13
N LYS A 201 -24.97 -15.87 7.48
CA LYS A 201 -26.07 -15.40 6.62
C LYS A 201 -25.79 -13.92 6.27
N PRO A 202 -25.80 -13.50 4.99
CA PRO A 202 -25.59 -12.10 4.65
C PRO A 202 -26.68 -11.27 5.35
N ALA A 203 -26.26 -10.24 6.10
CA ALA A 203 -27.19 -9.31 6.72
C ALA A 203 -28.03 -8.68 5.60
N VAL A 204 -29.34 -8.83 5.70
CA VAL A 204 -30.28 -8.11 4.83
C VAL A 204 -29.98 -6.62 5.03
N PRO A 205 -29.76 -5.82 3.97
CA PRO A 205 -29.54 -4.39 4.12
C PRO A 205 -30.77 -3.81 4.83
N GLU A 206 -30.60 -3.35 6.06
CA GLU A 206 -31.65 -2.57 6.71
C GLU A 206 -31.85 -1.29 5.90
N PRO A 207 -33.09 -0.92 5.55
CA PRO A 207 -33.35 0.33 4.88
C PRO A 207 -32.79 1.46 5.76
N ILE A 208 -31.92 2.28 5.19
CA ILE A 208 -31.42 3.49 5.83
C ILE A 208 -32.62 4.41 6.02
N VAL A 209 -33.26 4.34 7.18
CA VAL A 209 -34.22 5.34 7.63
C VAL A 209 -33.39 6.54 8.04
N ALA A 210 -33.18 7.45 7.10
CA ALA A 210 -32.75 8.79 7.45
C ALA A 210 -33.94 9.44 8.16
N ASP A 211 -33.86 9.58 9.48
CA ASP A 211 -34.70 10.51 10.22
C ASP A 211 -34.32 11.92 9.73
N ILE A 212 -34.94 12.34 8.63
CA ILE A 212 -34.92 13.73 8.20
C ILE A 212 -35.81 14.46 9.19
N GLU A 213 -35.21 14.92 10.28
CA GLU A 213 -35.82 15.94 11.11
C GLU A 213 -35.99 17.17 10.23
N VAL A 214 -37.20 17.37 9.71
CA VAL A 214 -37.58 18.54 8.93
C VAL A 214 -37.56 19.71 9.91
N VAL A 215 -36.39 20.32 10.08
CA VAL A 215 -36.25 21.61 10.74
C VAL A 215 -36.95 22.63 9.86
N THR A 216 -38.23 22.86 10.15
CA THR A 216 -38.98 23.97 9.60
C THR A 216 -38.34 25.26 10.11
N PHE A 217 -37.47 25.85 9.30
CA PHE A 217 -37.03 27.22 9.54
C PHE A 217 -38.24 28.14 9.42
N GLN A 218 -38.82 28.52 10.55
CA GLN A 218 -39.73 29.66 10.61
C GLN A 218 -38.92 30.89 10.21
N SER A 219 -39.26 31.46 9.05
CA SER A 219 -38.78 32.78 8.66
C SER A 219 -39.21 33.78 9.72
N HIS A 220 -38.24 34.43 10.36
CA HIS A 220 -38.49 35.43 11.37
C HIS A 220 -39.10 36.67 10.70
N ASP A 221 -40.42 36.81 10.74
CA ASP A 221 -41.10 38.04 10.33
C ASP A 221 -40.80 39.14 11.36
N PRO A 222 -40.25 40.31 10.95
CA PRO A 222 -39.87 41.37 11.87
C PRO A 222 -41.06 42.23 12.36
N TYR A 223 -42.32 41.81 12.17
CA TYR A 223 -43.51 42.61 12.48
C TYR A 223 -44.61 41.88 13.26
N ALA A 224 -44.30 40.84 14.04
CA ALA A 224 -45.27 40.22 14.94
C ALA A 224 -45.06 40.71 16.39
N VAL A 225 -46.01 41.52 16.85
CA VAL A 225 -46.18 41.95 18.25
C VAL A 225 -46.52 40.73 19.11
N ALA A 226 -46.03 40.77 20.36
CA ALA A 226 -46.15 39.79 21.42
C ALA A 226 -47.43 38.92 21.43
N GLU A 227 -47.27 37.60 21.59
CA GLU A 227 -47.84 36.84 22.70
C GLU A 227 -47.43 35.35 22.68
N THR A 228 -47.07 34.84 23.87
CA THR A 228 -47.03 33.43 24.29
C THR A 228 -46.02 32.46 23.65
N SER A 229 -45.12 31.97 24.52
CA SER A 229 -44.21 30.83 24.32
C SER A 229 -44.97 29.51 24.14
N PRO A 230 -44.66 28.67 23.14
CA PRO A 230 -45.16 27.30 23.11
C PRO A 230 -44.29 26.36 23.93
N TYR A 231 -44.98 25.64 24.80
CA TYR A 231 -44.52 24.51 25.61
C TYR A 231 -44.04 23.35 24.71
N SER A 232 -42.99 22.63 25.14
CA SER A 232 -42.49 21.42 24.48
C SER A 232 -43.44 20.25 24.76
N GLU A 233 -44.26 19.88 23.77
CA GLU A 233 -44.95 18.59 23.79
C GLU A 233 -43.96 17.48 23.36
N LYS A 234 -43.41 16.78 24.35
CA LYS A 234 -42.87 15.43 24.13
C LYS A 234 -44.03 14.49 23.84
N SER A 235 -44.26 14.18 22.57
CA SER A 235 -45.16 13.11 22.15
C SER A 235 -44.51 11.76 22.48
N GLY A 236 -44.76 11.24 23.68
CA GLY A 236 -44.52 9.83 24.00
C GLY A 236 -45.59 8.99 23.33
N ALA A 237 -45.22 8.23 22.31
CA ALA A 237 -46.08 7.19 21.76
C ALA A 237 -45.60 5.83 22.28
N ASP A 238 -46.31 5.34 23.30
CA ASP A 238 -46.27 3.97 23.79
C ASP A 238 -46.60 2.99 22.64
N THR A 239 -45.67 2.11 22.30
CA THR A 239 -45.95 0.91 21.51
C THR A 239 -46.36 -0.23 22.44
N PRO A 240 -47.57 -0.83 22.31
CA PRO A 240 -47.93 -1.99 23.11
C PRO A 240 -47.15 -3.23 22.66
N LYS A 241 -46.54 -3.92 23.64
CA LYS A 241 -45.99 -5.27 23.47
C LYS A 241 -47.14 -6.24 23.23
N TYR A 242 -47.20 -6.85 22.05
CA TYR A 242 -47.97 -8.06 21.83
C TYR A 242 -47.14 -9.26 22.29
N GLU A 243 -47.48 -9.79 23.47
CA GLU A 243 -47.21 -11.18 23.84
C GLU A 243 -48.27 -12.05 23.18
N ASP A 244 -47.87 -12.93 22.26
CA ASP A 244 -48.69 -14.07 21.86
C ASP A 244 -47.98 -15.37 22.25
N SER A 245 -48.43 -15.88 23.39
CA SER A 245 -48.34 -17.28 23.80
C SER A 245 -49.48 -18.08 23.13
N TRP A 246 -49.33 -19.40 23.12
CA TRP A 246 -50.30 -20.48 22.84
C TRP A 246 -50.35 -21.06 21.40
N LYS A 247 -49.58 -22.13 21.14
CA LYS A 247 -49.97 -23.55 21.33
C LYS A 247 -48.93 -24.50 20.75
#